data_AF-A0A7V8G257-F1
#
_entry.id   AF-A0A7V8G257-F1
#
_cell.length_a   1.000
_cell.length_b   1.000
_cell.length_c   1.000
_cell.angle_alpha   90.00
_cell.angle_beta   90.00
_cell.angle_gamma   90.00
#
_symmetry.space_group_name_H-M   'P 1'
#
loop_
_entity.id
_entity.type
_entity.pdbx_description
1 polymer ?
#
loop_
_entity_poly.entity_id
_entity_poly.type
_entity_poly.pdbx_seq_one_letter_code
_entity_poly.pdbx_strand_id
1 'polypeptide(L)'
;MNTLFSGLMRDAAQLTRTGRLVDATQLIQRALRGDTSPAEAPTTTSGAVVEDDVIEAQVRVVEVHPTPEPRGSEAADAWTPGSFTHQGRSVDYMLFVPASASAQPAAARPLVLMLHGCT
;
A
#
# COMPACT_ATOMS: atom_id res chain seq x y z
N MET A 1 -23.19 9.39 -10.30
CA MET A 1 -22.50 8.14 -9.91
C MET A 1 -22.76 7.12 -11.01
N ASN A 2 -21.74 6.49 -11.60
CA ASN A 2 -21.91 5.56 -12.71
C ASN A 2 -22.45 4.20 -12.20
N THR A 3 -23.76 4.01 -12.29
CA THR A 3 -24.50 2.86 -11.73
C THR A 3 -24.11 1.52 -12.37
N LEU A 4 -23.65 1.54 -13.61
CA LEU A 4 -23.21 0.36 -14.36
C LEU A 4 -21.91 -0.21 -13.77
N PHE A 5 -20.96 0.66 -13.44
CA PHE A 5 -19.70 0.25 -12.81
C PHE A 5 -19.92 -0.40 -11.44
N SER A 6 -20.84 0.15 -10.63
CA SER A 6 -21.22 -0.43 -9.34
C SER A 6 -21.88 -1.80 -9.46
N GLY A 7 -22.60 -2.06 -10.57
CA GLY A 7 -23.12 -3.40 -10.90
C GLY A 7 -21.99 -4.40 -11.14
N LEU A 8 -21.06 -4.05 -12.02
CA LEU A 8 -19.91 -4.89 -12.38
C LEU A 8 -19.04 -5.26 -11.16
N MET A 9 -18.84 -4.33 -10.23
CA MET A 9 -18.09 -4.60 -9.00
C MET A 9 -18.78 -5.60 -8.05
N ARG A 10 -20.12 -5.59 -8.01
CA ARG A 10 -20.89 -6.57 -7.21
C ARG A 10 -20.77 -7.98 -7.80
N ASP A 11 -20.82 -8.08 -9.12
CA ASP A 11 -20.71 -9.36 -9.83
C ASP A 11 -19.29 -9.94 -9.71
N ALA A 12 -18.27 -9.10 -9.83
CA ALA A 12 -16.87 -9.51 -9.59
C ALA A 12 -16.68 -10.07 -8.17
N ALA A 13 -17.26 -9.44 -7.14
CA ALA A 13 -17.18 -9.94 -5.76
C ALA A 13 -17.89 -11.30 -5.59
N GLN A 14 -18.99 -11.54 -6.30
CA GLN A 14 -19.69 -12.83 -6.29
C GLN A 14 -18.87 -13.92 -6.98
N LEU A 15 -18.21 -13.61 -8.11
CA LEU A 15 -17.34 -14.54 -8.81
C LEU A 15 -16.14 -14.94 -7.94
N THR A 16 -15.53 -14.00 -7.20
CA THR A 16 -14.47 -14.31 -6.22
C THR A 16 -14.96 -15.25 -5.13
N ARG A 17 -16.15 -14.98 -4.56
CA ARG A 17 -16.73 -15.81 -3.48
C ARG A 17 -17.05 -17.25 -3.95
N THR A 18 -17.42 -17.40 -5.21
CA THR A 18 -17.75 -18.70 -5.82
C THR A 18 -16.55 -19.42 -6.43
N GLY A 19 -15.33 -18.86 -6.29
CA GLY A 19 -14.09 -19.48 -6.74
C GLY A 19 -13.78 -19.28 -8.23
N ARG A 20 -14.55 -18.47 -8.95
CA ARG A 20 -14.37 -18.16 -10.37
C ARG A 20 -13.43 -16.98 -10.58
N LEU A 21 -12.18 -17.14 -10.14
CA LEU A 21 -11.20 -16.05 -10.08
C LEU A 21 -10.88 -15.48 -11.47
N VAL A 22 -10.69 -16.33 -12.48
CA VAL A 22 -10.38 -15.91 -13.86
C VAL A 22 -11.47 -14.96 -14.39
N ASP A 23 -12.73 -15.35 -14.23
CA ASP A 23 -13.88 -14.56 -14.66
C ASP A 23 -13.98 -13.23 -13.90
N ALA A 24 -13.69 -13.23 -12.59
CA ALA A 24 -13.67 -12.00 -11.78
C ALA A 24 -12.59 -11.01 -12.29
N THR A 25 -11.37 -11.50 -12.55
CA THR A 25 -10.28 -10.65 -13.09
C THR A 25 -10.62 -10.06 -14.46
N GLN A 26 -11.21 -10.85 -15.36
CA GLN A 26 -11.61 -10.34 -16.67
C GLN A 26 -12.69 -9.26 -16.56
N LEU A 27 -13.66 -9.44 -15.66
CA LEU A 27 -14.73 -8.48 -15.42
C LEU A 27 -14.19 -7.16 -14.85
N ILE A 28 -13.23 -7.21 -13.93
CA ILE A 28 -12.53 -6.04 -13.38
C ILE A 28 -11.69 -5.33 -14.45
N GLN A 29 -10.86 -6.07 -15.19
CA GLN A 29 -10.00 -5.49 -16.24
C GLN A 29 -10.82 -4.77 -17.31
N ARG A 30 -11.96 -5.34 -17.69
CA ARG A 30 -12.90 -4.73 -18.63
C ARG A 30 -13.54 -3.45 -18.06
N ALA A 31 -13.95 -3.48 -16.79
CA ALA A 31 -14.50 -2.31 -16.12
C ALA A 31 -13.48 -1.16 -15.99
N LEU A 32 -12.20 -1.49 -15.73
CA LEU A 32 -11.10 -0.53 -15.63
C LEU A 32 -10.69 0.06 -16.98
N ARG A 33 -10.82 -0.71 -18.07
CA ARG A 33 -10.56 -0.23 -19.44
C ARG A 33 -11.66 0.71 -19.97
N GLY A 34 -12.82 0.77 -19.30
CA GLY A 34 -13.97 1.57 -19.72
C GLY A 34 -14.89 0.87 -20.74
N ASP A 35 -14.62 -0.40 -21.05
CA ASP A 35 -15.34 -1.18 -22.07
C ASP A 35 -16.63 -1.80 -21.51
N THR A 36 -17.71 -1.02 -21.45
CA THR A 36 -19.03 -1.47 -20.98
C THR A 36 -19.89 -2.15 -22.06
N SER A 37 -19.40 -2.27 -23.30
CA SER A 37 -20.15 -2.82 -24.45
C SER A 37 -19.89 -4.31 -24.65
N PRO A 38 -20.90 -5.18 -24.95
CA PRO A 38 -20.65 -6.57 -25.30
C PRO A 38 -19.82 -6.65 -26.59
N ALA A 39 -18.98 -7.69 -26.64
CA ALA A 39 -17.93 -7.91 -27.62
C ALA A 39 -18.34 -7.69 -29.08
N GLU A 40 -17.61 -6.81 -29.77
CA GLU A 40 -17.40 -6.86 -31.20
C GLU A 40 -15.88 -6.93 -31.46
N ALA A 41 -15.50 -7.62 -32.53
CA ALA A 41 -14.14 -8.09 -32.85
C ALA A 41 -13.11 -6.94 -33.01
N PRO A 42 -11.79 -7.24 -33.01
CA PRO A 42 -10.77 -6.30 -32.61
C PRO A 42 -10.45 -5.30 -33.72
N THR A 43 -10.58 -4.01 -33.43
CA THR A 43 -9.91 -2.96 -34.18
C THR A 43 -8.78 -2.43 -33.33
N THR A 44 -7.56 -2.66 -33.79
CA THR A 44 -6.33 -2.08 -33.28
C THR A 44 -6.47 -0.55 -33.19
N THR A 45 -6.52 -0.02 -31.97
CA THR A 45 -6.27 1.40 -31.73
C THR A 45 -5.27 1.53 -30.59
N SER A 46 -4.16 2.15 -30.98
CA SER A 46 -2.95 2.52 -30.26
C SER A 46 -3.10 2.63 -28.74
N GLY A 47 -2.31 1.82 -28.04
CA GLY A 47 -2.16 1.90 -26.60
C GLY A 47 -1.63 3.27 -26.19
N ALA A 48 -2.46 4.01 -25.46
CA ALA A 48 -1.94 4.98 -24.51
C ALA A 48 -1.38 4.16 -23.35
N VAL A 49 -0.06 3.99 -23.35
CA VAL A 49 0.69 3.49 -22.22
C VAL A 49 0.46 4.50 -21.10
N VAL A 50 -0.43 4.17 -20.16
CA VAL A 50 -0.37 4.79 -18.85
C VAL A 50 0.91 4.21 -18.26
N GLU A 51 1.96 5.02 -18.19
CA GLU A 51 3.17 4.68 -17.47
C GLU A 51 2.73 4.42 -16.03
N ASP A 52 2.54 3.12 -15.75
CA ASP A 52 2.52 2.58 -14.40
C ASP A 52 3.79 3.12 -13.75
N ASP A 53 3.63 3.97 -12.74
CA ASP A 53 4.74 4.58 -12.01
C ASP A 53 5.40 3.45 -11.21
N VAL A 54 6.24 2.67 -11.90
CA VAL A 54 6.95 1.53 -11.35
C VAL A 54 7.88 2.08 -10.29
N ILE A 55 7.55 1.82 -9.03
CA ILE A 55 8.42 2.16 -7.90
C ILE A 55 9.67 1.28 -8.00
N GLU A 56 10.70 1.79 -8.66
CA GLU A 56 12.00 1.13 -8.78
C GLU A 56 12.76 1.29 -7.46
N ALA A 57 12.86 0.20 -6.69
CA ALA A 57 13.58 0.18 -5.43
C ALA A 57 15.05 -0.22 -5.65
N GLN A 58 15.99 0.59 -5.13
CA GLN A 58 17.40 0.23 -5.11
C GLN A 58 17.68 -0.76 -3.97
N VAL A 59 18.18 -1.95 -4.30
CA VAL A 59 18.60 -2.96 -3.31
C VAL A 59 20.13 -2.94 -3.20
N ARG A 60 20.63 -2.81 -1.97
CA ARG A 60 22.05 -3.01 -1.64
C ARG A 60 22.17 -4.05 -0.54
N VAL A 61 23.08 -5.01 -0.72
CA VAL A 61 23.50 -5.93 0.34
C VAL A 61 24.35 -5.15 1.34
N VAL A 62 23.86 -5.02 2.57
CA VAL A 62 24.65 -4.50 3.69
C VAL A 62 25.29 -5.69 4.38
N GLU A 63 26.62 -5.79 4.29
CA GLU A 63 27.39 -6.76 5.05
C GLU A 63 27.33 -6.34 6.53
N VAL A 64 26.52 -7.05 7.32
CA VAL A 64 26.39 -6.78 8.75
C VAL A 64 27.62 -7.38 9.43
N HIS A 65 28.66 -6.56 9.58
CA HIS A 65 29.71 -6.87 10.54
C HIS A 65 29.13 -6.72 11.95
N PRO A 66 29.36 -7.67 12.88
CA PRO A 66 29.00 -7.48 14.26
C PRO A 66 29.81 -6.28 14.80
N THR A 67 29.19 -5.11 14.82
CA THR A 67 29.70 -3.94 15.53
C THR A 67 29.81 -4.34 16.99
N PRO A 68 30.99 -4.22 17.63
CA PRO A 68 31.10 -4.47 19.06
C PRO A 68 30.12 -3.55 19.78
N GLU A 69 29.18 -4.15 20.52
CA GLU A 69 28.15 -3.38 21.22
C GLU A 69 28.83 -2.39 22.18
N PRO A 70 28.63 -1.07 22.02
CA PRO A 70 28.95 -0.15 23.09
C PRO A 70 28.08 -0.55 24.28
N ARG A 71 28.70 -0.79 25.45
CA ARG A 71 28.01 -1.11 26.71
C ARG A 71 26.75 -0.26 26.83
N GLY A 72 25.61 -0.93 26.74
CA GLY A 72 24.31 -0.32 26.55
C GLY A 72 24.03 0.78 27.56
N SER A 73 23.65 1.95 27.07
CA SER A 73 22.62 2.69 27.76
C SER A 73 21.37 1.80 27.73
N GLU A 74 20.83 1.43 28.90
CA GLU A 74 19.56 0.70 29.07
C GLU A 74 18.35 1.56 28.64
N ALA A 75 18.49 2.34 27.56
CA ALA A 75 17.33 2.97 26.96
C ALA A 75 16.42 1.84 26.48
N ALA A 76 15.20 1.79 27.03
CA ALA A 76 14.20 0.85 26.58
C ALA A 76 13.55 1.39 25.29
N ASP A 77 13.09 0.48 24.45
CA ASP A 77 12.17 0.84 23.38
C ASP A 77 10.92 1.51 23.97
N ALA A 78 10.43 2.56 23.30
CA ALA A 78 9.28 3.32 23.76
C ALA A 78 8.13 3.23 22.76
N TRP A 79 6.92 3.06 23.29
CA TRP A 79 5.67 3.15 22.55
C TRP A 79 4.86 4.31 23.12
N THR A 80 4.53 5.27 22.26
CA THR A 80 3.80 6.48 22.66
C THR A 80 2.51 6.58 21.84
N PRO A 81 1.33 6.55 22.47
CA PRO A 81 0.08 6.83 21.76
C PRO A 81 -0.01 8.32 21.41
N GLY A 82 -0.64 8.62 20.28
CA GLY A 82 -0.90 10.00 19.86
C GLY A 82 -2.14 10.08 18.98
N SER A 83 -2.62 11.31 18.77
CA SER A 83 -3.66 11.59 17.78
C SER A 83 -3.19 12.67 16.83
N PHE A 84 -3.62 12.57 15.58
CA PHE A 84 -3.36 13.56 14.55
C PHE A 84 -4.67 13.94 13.89
N THR A 85 -4.94 15.25 13.81
CA THR A 85 -6.14 15.78 13.15
C THR A 85 -5.75 16.63 11.96
N HIS A 86 -6.26 16.30 10.78
CA HIS A 86 -6.07 17.07 9.57
C HIS A 86 -7.34 17.08 8.71
N GLN A 87 -7.76 18.27 8.29
CA GLN A 87 -8.96 18.48 7.47
C GLN A 87 -10.21 17.76 8.00
N GLY A 88 -10.46 17.87 9.30
CA GLY A 88 -11.64 17.28 9.95
C GLY A 88 -11.60 15.76 10.12
N ARG A 89 -10.48 15.10 9.80
CA ARG A 89 -10.26 13.68 10.09
C ARG A 89 -9.25 13.55 11.23
N SER A 90 -9.57 12.73 12.23
CA SER A 90 -8.67 12.37 13.31
C SER A 90 -8.23 10.92 13.16
N VAL A 91 -6.93 10.67 13.36
CA VAL A 91 -6.32 9.36 13.34
C VAL A 91 -5.55 9.18 14.64
N ASP A 92 -5.92 8.17 15.42
CA ASP A 92 -5.12 7.70 16.54
C ASP A 92 -3.98 6.83 16.00
N TYR A 93 -2.79 6.99 16.59
CA TYR A 93 -1.61 6.24 16.20
C TYR A 93 -0.80 5.82 17.42
N MET A 94 0.08 4.83 17.21
CA MET A 94 1.10 4.45 18.17
C MET A 94 2.47 4.69 17.54
N LEU A 95 3.30 5.52 18.18
CA LEU A 95 4.67 5.79 17.76
C LEU A 95 5.64 4.85 18.47
N PHE A 96 6.36 4.04 17.71
CA PHE A 96 7.50 3.28 18.21
C PHE A 96 8.80 4.08 18.07
N VAL A 97 9.57 4.16 19.15
CA VAL A 97 10.91 4.75 19.15
C VAL A 97 11.91 3.71 19.67
N PRO A 98 12.84 3.22 18.83
CA PRO A 98 13.82 2.24 19.27
C PRO A 98 14.87 2.88 20.20
N ALA A 99 15.35 2.12 21.17
CA ALA A 99 16.38 2.50 22.14
C ALA A 99 17.63 3.15 21.51
N SER A 100 18.10 2.57 20.41
CA SER A 100 19.26 3.06 19.65
C SER A 100 19.05 4.48 19.12
N ALA A 101 17.81 4.86 18.85
CA ALA A 101 17.50 6.17 18.34
C ALA A 101 17.44 7.27 19.40
N SER A 102 17.13 6.93 20.66
CA SER A 102 17.21 7.89 21.78
C SER A 102 18.65 8.29 22.11
N ALA A 103 19.65 7.50 21.70
CA ALA A 103 21.06 7.75 21.95
C ALA A 103 21.77 8.54 20.83
N GLN A 104 21.13 8.70 19.65
CA GLN A 104 21.72 9.33 18.47
C GLN A 104 21.31 10.82 18.39
N PRO A 105 22.21 11.76 18.05
CA PRO A 105 21.84 13.16 17.81
C PRO A 105 20.77 13.29 16.72
N ALA A 106 19.93 14.33 16.83
CA ALA A 106 18.77 14.59 15.97
C ALA A 106 19.15 14.92 14.51
N ALA A 107 19.66 13.94 13.78
CA ALA A 107 19.68 13.95 12.32
C ALA A 107 18.26 13.70 11.78
N ALA A 108 18.00 14.08 10.53
CA ALA A 108 16.76 13.72 9.85
C ALA A 108 16.67 12.18 9.73
N ARG A 109 15.71 11.57 10.42
CA ARG A 109 15.53 10.11 10.47
C ARG A 109 14.43 9.70 9.49
N PRO A 110 14.59 8.57 8.78
CA PRO A 110 13.50 8.01 8.00
C PRO A 110 12.36 7.57 8.94
N LEU A 111 11.12 7.79 8.51
CA LEU A 111 9.92 7.36 9.21
C LEU A 111 9.24 6.25 8.39
N VAL A 112 8.88 5.15 9.05
CA VAL A 112 8.07 4.09 8.46
C VAL A 112 6.65 4.24 8.99
N LEU A 113 5.67 4.36 8.09
CA LEU A 113 4.25 4.42 8.43
C LEU A 113 3.59 3.06 8.14
N MET A 114 3.00 2.45 9.18
CA MET A 114 2.27 1.19 9.05
C MET A 114 0.77 1.46 9.21
N LEU A 115 -0.01 1.13 8.17
CA LEU A 115 -1.46 1.27 8.17
C LEU A 115 -2.10 -0.12 8.33
N HIS A 116 -3.10 -0.24 9.20
CA HIS A 116 -3.90 -1.45 9.27
C HIS A 116 -4.86 -1.50 8.06
N GLY A 117 -5.24 -2.71 7.65
CA GLY A 117 -6.24 -2.90 6.60
C GLY A 117 -7.64 -2.40 7.04
N CYS A 118 -8.54 -2.27 6.06
CA CYS A 118 -9.97 -2.16 6.35
C CYS A 118 -10.50 -3.53 6.78
N THR A 119 -11.33 -3.56 7.82
CA THR A 119 -12.19 -4.70 8.15
C THR A 119 -13.53 -4.59 7.45
#